data_AF-A0AAV9GTU1-F1
#
_entry.id   AF-A0AAV9GTU1-F1
#
_cell.length_a   1.000
_cell.length_b   1.000
_cell.length_c   1.000
_cell.angle_alpha   90.00
_cell.angle_beta   90.00
_cell.angle_gamma   90.00
#
_symmetry.space_group_name_H-M   'P 1'
#
loop_
_entity.id
_entity.type
_entity.pdbx_description
1 polymer ?
#
loop_
_entity_poly.entity_id
_entity_poly.type
_entity_poly.pdbx_seq_one_letter_code
_entity_poly.pdbx_strand_id
1 'polypeptide(L)'
;MPSVDFTTVDVFTTDRFSGNPLVVIPDARGLSAADMQSIAKEFGYSESTFVLPPTDPANTAHVRIFTPTSEIPFAGHPNVGTAFVLGQLPSLFDKPVTNTLRFEEKAGIVSITLFRDPSSNAVTGATIRAPGPLTIGPNIPLQLIARCASIATSQIKITTHAPVIASVGLAFAFAELNDLEALGAARPNVSVFHEANAVYHDQAAEFPLFLYVRNAGDPWKIRARMFAPLDDVTEDPATGSASAALGAYLVGMPSSEKMDRALLKAW
;
A
#
# COMPACT_ATOMS: atom_id res chain seq x y z
N MET A 1 -22.87 -18.10 -17.93
CA MET A 1 -21.73 -17.15 -17.88
C MET A 1 -20.60 -17.84 -17.14
N PRO A 2 -19.33 -17.64 -17.51
CA PRO A 2 -18.21 -18.14 -16.72
C PRO A 2 -18.28 -17.55 -15.30
N SER A 3 -17.85 -18.33 -14.30
CA SER A 3 -17.82 -17.95 -12.89
C SER A 3 -16.38 -18.01 -12.37
N VAL A 4 -16.06 -17.14 -11.42
CA VAL A 4 -14.77 -17.12 -10.72
C VAL A 4 -15.02 -16.99 -9.23
N ASP A 5 -14.27 -17.74 -8.43
CA ASP A 5 -14.32 -17.65 -6.97
C ASP A 5 -13.51 -16.44 -6.49
N PHE A 6 -13.98 -15.81 -5.42
CA PHE A 6 -13.27 -14.71 -4.78
C PHE A 6 -13.41 -14.77 -3.26
N THR A 7 -12.46 -14.17 -2.55
CA THR A 7 -12.51 -13.94 -1.11
C THR A 7 -12.34 -12.45 -0.84
N THR A 8 -13.22 -11.87 -0.02
CA THR A 8 -13.00 -10.52 0.53
C THR A 8 -12.32 -10.61 1.89
N VAL A 9 -11.31 -9.79 2.12
CA VAL A 9 -10.57 -9.71 3.38
C VAL A 9 -10.35 -8.26 3.78
N ASP A 10 -10.48 -7.99 5.07
CA ASP A 10 -10.13 -6.71 5.68
C ASP A 10 -8.66 -6.77 6.15
N VAL A 11 -7.77 -5.99 5.53
CA VAL A 11 -6.33 -6.04 5.78
C VAL A 11 -5.91 -5.00 6.83
N PHE A 12 -4.85 -5.29 7.59
CA PHE A 12 -4.32 -4.46 8.68
C PHE A 12 -5.31 -4.26 9.85
N THR A 13 -6.15 -5.26 10.09
CA THR A 13 -7.11 -5.27 11.19
C THR A 13 -7.36 -6.70 11.66
N THR A 14 -7.83 -6.85 12.89
CA THR A 14 -8.44 -8.09 13.40
C THR A 14 -9.97 -7.99 13.48
N ASP A 15 -10.51 -6.79 13.29
CA ASP A 15 -11.93 -6.48 13.39
C ASP A 15 -12.54 -6.40 11.99
N ARG A 16 -13.72 -7.01 11.82
CA ARG A 16 -14.47 -6.97 10.55
C ARG A 16 -14.92 -5.56 10.24
N PHE A 17 -14.97 -5.23 8.95
CA PHE A 17 -15.41 -3.92 8.43
C PHE A 17 -14.52 -2.76 8.88
N SER A 18 -13.26 -3.05 9.18
CA SER A 18 -12.21 -2.09 9.53
C SER A 18 -10.98 -2.36 8.65
N GLY A 19 -9.92 -1.57 8.78
CA GLY A 19 -8.72 -1.76 7.96
C GLY A 19 -8.97 -1.41 6.49
N ASN A 20 -8.28 -2.11 5.58
CA ASN A 20 -8.39 -1.89 4.14
C ASN A 20 -9.02 -3.10 3.42
N PRO A 21 -10.22 -2.97 2.84
CA PRO A 21 -10.88 -4.08 2.17
C PRO A 21 -10.16 -4.45 0.88
N LEU A 22 -9.99 -5.75 0.68
CA LEU A 22 -9.38 -6.33 -0.51
C LEU A 22 -10.23 -7.46 -1.03
N VAL A 23 -10.40 -7.54 -2.35
CA VAL A 23 -10.88 -8.76 -3.00
C VAL A 23 -9.71 -9.52 -3.60
N VAL A 24 -9.66 -10.82 -3.31
CA VAL A 24 -8.66 -11.77 -3.80
C VAL A 24 -9.34 -12.80 -4.67
N ILE A 25 -8.90 -12.91 -5.92
CA ILE A 25 -9.25 -13.98 -6.85
C ILE A 25 -8.11 -15.00 -6.79
N PRO A 26 -8.26 -16.11 -6.04
CA PRO A 26 -7.16 -17.06 -5.76
C PRO A 26 -6.76 -17.91 -6.97
N ASP A 27 -7.61 -17.97 -8.00
CA ASP A 27 -7.30 -18.59 -9.28
C ASP A 27 -7.90 -17.77 -10.42
N ALA A 28 -7.06 -16.93 -11.03
CA ALA A 28 -7.43 -16.04 -12.11
C ALA A 28 -7.13 -16.63 -13.51
N ARG A 29 -6.89 -17.95 -13.61
CA ARG A 29 -6.71 -18.61 -14.91
C ARG A 29 -7.95 -18.43 -15.77
N GLY A 30 -7.73 -18.10 -17.04
CA GLY A 30 -8.81 -17.87 -18.01
C GLY A 30 -9.37 -16.45 -18.02
N LEU A 31 -8.97 -15.58 -17.09
CA LEU A 31 -9.28 -14.15 -17.14
C LEU A 31 -8.27 -13.41 -18.01
N SER A 32 -8.74 -12.55 -18.91
CA SER A 32 -7.89 -11.58 -19.60
C SER A 32 -7.58 -10.39 -18.69
N ALA A 33 -6.59 -9.56 -19.07
CA ALA A 33 -6.33 -8.31 -18.35
C ALA A 33 -7.55 -7.36 -18.35
N ALA A 34 -8.36 -7.38 -19.42
CA ALA A 34 -9.58 -6.58 -19.51
C ALA A 34 -10.67 -7.09 -18.55
N ASP A 35 -10.78 -8.40 -18.37
CA ASP A 35 -11.70 -8.99 -17.39
C ASP A 35 -11.27 -8.62 -15.97
N MET A 36 -9.97 -8.73 -15.65
CA MET A 36 -9.42 -8.35 -14.34
C MET A 36 -9.69 -6.88 -14.02
N GLN A 37 -9.43 -5.97 -14.98
CA GLN A 37 -9.74 -4.55 -14.82
C GLN A 37 -11.23 -4.29 -14.62
N SER A 38 -12.09 -5.00 -15.36
CA SER A 38 -13.56 -4.85 -15.24
C SER A 38 -14.05 -5.34 -13.87
N ILE A 39 -13.50 -6.45 -13.37
CA ILE A 39 -13.79 -6.97 -12.02
C ILE A 39 -13.32 -5.98 -10.95
N ALA A 40 -12.11 -5.45 -11.07
CA ALA A 40 -11.59 -4.46 -10.11
C ALA A 40 -12.48 -3.21 -10.05
N LYS A 41 -12.93 -2.73 -11.21
CA LYS A 41 -13.88 -1.62 -11.32
C LYS A 41 -15.25 -1.94 -10.71
N GLU A 42 -15.76 -3.16 -10.89
CA GLU A 42 -17.04 -3.61 -10.33
C GLU A 42 -17.01 -3.66 -8.79
N PHE A 43 -15.92 -4.15 -8.20
CA PHE A 43 -15.76 -4.14 -6.74
C PHE A 43 -15.56 -2.74 -6.17
N GLY A 44 -14.80 -1.88 -6.86
CA GLY A 44 -14.59 -0.48 -6.46
C GLY A 44 -13.79 -0.31 -5.16
N TYR A 45 -13.08 -1.34 -4.71
CA TYR A 45 -12.08 -1.22 -3.63
C TYR A 45 -10.82 -0.53 -4.14
N SER A 46 -9.95 -0.07 -3.21
CA SER A 46 -8.67 0.55 -3.58
C SER A 46 -7.87 -0.35 -4.52
N GLU A 47 -7.84 -1.65 -4.23
CA GLU A 47 -7.23 -2.65 -5.09
C GLU A 47 -7.98 -4.00 -5.10
N SER A 48 -7.74 -4.77 -6.15
CA SER A 48 -8.15 -6.16 -6.33
C SER A 48 -6.94 -6.99 -6.76
N THR A 49 -6.82 -8.23 -6.26
CA THR A 49 -5.71 -9.13 -6.62
C THR A 49 -6.16 -10.35 -7.37
N PHE A 50 -5.35 -10.73 -8.36
CA PHE A 50 -5.59 -11.85 -9.25
C PHE A 50 -4.38 -12.77 -9.22
N VAL A 51 -4.58 -13.99 -8.74
CA VAL A 51 -3.52 -14.96 -8.52
C VAL A 51 -3.45 -15.93 -9.69
N LEU A 52 -2.29 -16.00 -10.34
CA LEU A 52 -1.98 -16.85 -11.47
C LEU A 52 -0.87 -17.84 -11.09
N PRO A 53 -0.75 -18.97 -11.82
CA PRO A 53 0.43 -19.83 -11.72
C PRO A 53 1.71 -19.00 -11.92
N PRO A 54 2.76 -19.25 -11.12
CA PRO A 54 4.02 -18.54 -11.27
C PRO A 54 4.69 -18.91 -12.60
N THR A 55 5.44 -17.96 -13.16
CA THR A 55 6.27 -18.17 -14.36
C THR A 55 7.48 -19.03 -14.00
N ASP A 56 8.14 -18.74 -12.88
CA ASP A 56 9.22 -19.55 -12.31
C ASP A 56 8.63 -20.51 -11.25
N PRO A 57 8.70 -21.84 -11.46
CA PRO A 57 8.21 -22.82 -10.49
C PRO A 57 8.85 -22.74 -9.09
N ALA A 58 9.97 -22.03 -8.91
CA ALA A 58 10.55 -21.75 -7.60
C ALA A 58 9.77 -20.69 -6.79
N ASN A 59 8.92 -19.90 -7.44
CA ASN A 59 8.04 -18.92 -6.81
C ASN A 59 6.66 -19.54 -6.50
N THR A 60 5.88 -18.84 -5.69
CA THR A 60 4.57 -19.30 -5.22
C THR A 60 3.46 -19.02 -6.22
N ALA A 61 3.38 -17.78 -6.70
CA ALA A 61 2.34 -17.32 -7.62
C ALA A 61 2.80 -16.08 -8.40
N HIS A 62 2.17 -15.83 -9.54
CA HIS A 62 2.21 -14.54 -10.21
C HIS A 62 0.97 -13.75 -9.78
N VAL A 63 1.16 -12.61 -9.14
CA VAL A 63 0.08 -11.79 -8.58
C VAL A 63 -0.02 -10.50 -9.38
N ARG A 64 -1.23 -10.22 -9.88
CA ARG A 64 -1.55 -8.97 -10.55
C ARG A 64 -2.46 -8.14 -9.66
N ILE A 65 -2.22 -6.83 -9.61
CA ILE A 65 -2.91 -5.90 -8.72
C ILE A 65 -3.53 -4.81 -9.56
N PHE A 66 -4.83 -4.60 -9.40
CA PHE A 66 -5.58 -3.61 -10.15
C PHE A 66 -6.31 -2.67 -9.19
N THR A 67 -6.18 -1.37 -9.45
CA THR A 67 -7.13 -0.35 -8.96
C THR A 67 -8.37 -0.36 -9.86
N PRO A 68 -9.42 0.42 -9.55
CA PRO A 68 -10.57 0.57 -10.44
C PRO A 68 -10.21 1.10 -11.84
N THR A 69 -9.08 1.79 -11.97
CA THR A 69 -8.68 2.51 -13.20
C THR A 69 -7.54 1.84 -13.96
N SER A 70 -6.62 1.15 -13.30
CA SER A 70 -5.43 0.59 -13.95
C SER A 70 -4.77 -0.58 -13.18
N GLU A 71 -3.80 -1.23 -13.82
CA GLU A 71 -2.95 -2.22 -13.16
C GLU A 71 -1.69 -1.55 -12.58
N ILE A 72 -1.47 -1.73 -11.28
CA ILE A 72 -0.32 -1.15 -10.57
C ILE A 72 0.79 -2.19 -10.34
N PRO A 73 2.05 -1.76 -10.21
CA PRO A 73 3.17 -2.71 -10.21
C PRO A 73 3.42 -3.39 -8.87
N PHE A 74 2.95 -2.79 -7.77
CA PHE A 74 3.10 -3.26 -6.39
C PHE A 74 2.16 -2.48 -5.46
N ALA A 75 1.61 -3.16 -4.45
CA ALA A 75 0.93 -2.52 -3.33
C ALA A 75 1.06 -3.35 -2.05
N GLY A 76 1.06 -2.66 -0.90
CA GLY A 76 1.33 -3.29 0.40
C GLY A 76 0.19 -4.16 0.92
N HIS A 77 -0.97 -3.55 1.20
CA HIS A 77 -2.12 -4.27 1.74
C HIS A 77 -2.61 -5.41 0.81
N PRO A 78 -2.57 -5.27 -0.53
CA PRO A 78 -2.98 -6.35 -1.43
C PRO A 78 -2.09 -7.59 -1.31
N ASN A 79 -0.79 -7.40 -1.13
CA ASN A 79 0.16 -8.50 -0.88
C ASN A 79 -0.12 -9.22 0.44
N VAL A 80 -0.33 -8.45 1.53
CA VAL A 80 -0.61 -9.01 2.86
C VAL A 80 -1.93 -9.79 2.85
N GLY A 81 -3.00 -9.20 2.31
CA GLY A 81 -4.31 -9.85 2.22
C GLY A 81 -4.32 -11.07 1.32
N THR A 82 -3.67 -11.00 0.15
CA THR A 82 -3.53 -12.15 -0.76
C THR A 82 -2.78 -13.28 -0.09
N ALA A 83 -1.65 -12.99 0.57
CA ALA A 83 -0.90 -14.00 1.31
C ALA A 83 -1.71 -14.62 2.45
N PHE A 84 -2.48 -13.81 3.18
CA PHE A 84 -3.37 -14.31 4.22
C PHE A 84 -4.40 -15.29 3.66
N VAL A 85 -5.07 -14.96 2.56
CA VAL A 85 -6.05 -15.82 1.90
C VAL A 85 -5.40 -17.11 1.39
N LEU A 86 -4.31 -17.00 0.62
CA LEU A 86 -3.60 -18.16 0.07
C LEU A 86 -3.03 -19.06 1.17
N GLY A 87 -2.59 -18.49 2.29
CA GLY A 87 -2.10 -19.20 3.45
C GLY A 87 -3.13 -20.12 4.13
N GLN A 88 -4.43 -19.90 3.90
CA GLN A 88 -5.50 -20.77 4.39
C GLN A 88 -5.73 -21.99 3.49
N LEU A 89 -5.18 -21.99 2.26
CA LEU A 89 -5.37 -23.09 1.33
C LEU A 89 -4.42 -24.25 1.65
N PRO A 90 -4.87 -25.52 1.53
CA PRO A 90 -4.00 -26.67 1.68
C PRO A 90 -2.96 -26.76 0.56
N SER A 91 -3.36 -26.35 -0.66
CA SER A 91 -2.51 -26.30 -1.83
C SER A 91 -2.92 -25.15 -2.76
N LEU A 92 -1.96 -24.69 -3.55
CA LEU A 92 -2.12 -23.69 -4.59
C LEU A 92 -1.39 -24.18 -5.85
N PHE A 93 -2.09 -24.28 -6.97
CA PHE A 93 -1.57 -24.79 -8.24
C PHE A 93 -0.77 -26.10 -8.08
N ASP A 94 -1.39 -27.08 -7.40
CA ASP A 94 -0.84 -28.41 -7.13
C ASP A 94 0.40 -28.46 -6.23
N LYS A 95 0.74 -27.36 -5.55
CA LYS A 95 1.83 -27.29 -4.57
C LYS A 95 1.30 -27.00 -3.16
N PRO A 96 1.87 -27.59 -2.10
CA PRO A 96 1.51 -27.24 -0.73
C PRO A 96 1.88 -25.78 -0.43
N VAL A 97 1.01 -25.06 0.28
CA VAL A 97 1.30 -23.69 0.73
C VAL A 97 2.17 -23.75 1.98
N THR A 98 3.31 -23.04 1.95
CA THR A 98 4.26 -22.99 3.07
C THR A 98 4.15 -21.66 3.84
N ASN A 99 4.95 -21.48 4.90
CA ASN A 99 5.00 -20.21 5.63
C ASN A 99 5.80 -19.12 4.90
N THR A 100 6.50 -19.48 3.83
CA THR A 100 7.23 -18.51 3.00
C THR A 100 6.61 -18.51 1.61
N LEU A 101 6.14 -17.35 1.17
CA LEU A 101 5.60 -17.15 -0.17
C LEU A 101 6.49 -16.20 -0.97
N ARG A 102 6.50 -16.38 -2.28
CA ARG A 102 7.19 -15.52 -3.24
C ARG A 102 6.23 -15.17 -4.35
N PHE A 103 5.78 -13.92 -4.40
CA PHE A 103 4.92 -13.43 -5.46
C PHE A 103 5.76 -12.77 -6.55
N GLU A 104 5.53 -13.19 -7.79
CA GLU A 104 5.99 -12.48 -8.97
C GLU A 104 5.01 -11.35 -9.25
N GLU A 105 5.51 -10.12 -9.27
CA GLU A 105 4.74 -8.93 -9.63
C GLU A 105 5.53 -8.09 -10.63
N LYS A 106 4.89 -7.09 -11.25
CA LYS A 106 5.59 -6.19 -12.20
C LYS A 106 6.78 -5.46 -11.56
N ALA A 107 6.70 -5.12 -10.27
CA ALA A 107 7.79 -4.48 -9.53
C ALA A 107 8.93 -5.46 -9.15
N GLY A 108 8.77 -6.76 -9.36
CA GLY A 108 9.73 -7.80 -9.00
C GLY A 108 9.17 -8.80 -7.98
N ILE A 109 10.08 -9.52 -7.32
CA ILE A 109 9.70 -10.56 -6.36
C ILE A 109 9.37 -9.95 -5.00
N VAL A 110 8.13 -10.13 -4.55
CA VAL A 110 7.71 -9.83 -3.18
C VAL A 110 7.89 -11.08 -2.33
N SER A 111 8.69 -10.97 -1.27
CA SER A 111 8.90 -12.08 -0.31
C SER A 111 7.97 -11.90 0.88
N ILE A 112 7.22 -12.95 1.22
CA ILE A 112 6.24 -12.93 2.31
C ILE A 112 6.57 -14.01 3.33
N THR A 113 6.41 -13.68 4.61
CA THR A 113 6.43 -14.63 5.71
C THR A 113 5.07 -14.64 6.40
N LEU A 114 4.40 -15.78 6.43
CA LEU A 114 3.15 -16.01 7.14
C LEU A 114 3.41 -16.28 8.63
N PHE A 115 2.56 -15.71 9.47
CA PHE A 115 2.47 -16.06 10.88
C PHE A 115 1.32 -17.03 11.08
N ARG A 116 1.56 -18.05 11.92
CA ARG A 116 0.53 -19.04 12.28
C ARG A 116 0.44 -19.18 13.78
N ASP A 117 -0.77 -19.41 14.26
CA ASP A 117 -0.99 -19.83 15.63
C ASP A 117 -0.41 -21.25 15.84
N PRO A 118 0.48 -21.46 16.82
CA PRO A 118 1.13 -22.76 17.02
C PRO A 118 0.18 -23.91 17.37
N SER A 119 -1.01 -23.61 17.92
CA SER A 119 -1.95 -24.62 18.41
C SER A 119 -2.94 -25.09 17.35
N SER A 120 -3.39 -24.16 16.50
CA SER A 120 -4.42 -24.39 15.48
C SER A 120 -3.86 -24.41 14.06
N ASN A 121 -2.61 -23.99 13.87
CA ASN A 121 -1.98 -23.78 12.56
C ASN A 121 -2.70 -22.75 11.67
N ALA A 122 -3.65 -21.98 12.23
CA ALA A 122 -4.37 -20.93 11.53
C ALA A 122 -3.43 -19.76 11.20
N VAL A 123 -3.55 -19.18 9.99
CA VAL A 123 -2.81 -17.96 9.65
C VAL A 123 -3.32 -16.80 10.49
N THR A 124 -2.41 -16.08 11.14
CA THR A 124 -2.71 -14.93 12.01
C THR A 124 -2.22 -13.60 11.46
N GLY A 125 -1.36 -13.64 10.43
CA GLY A 125 -0.85 -12.43 9.78
C GLY A 125 0.23 -12.75 8.76
N ALA A 126 0.78 -11.72 8.14
CA ALA A 126 1.87 -11.83 7.19
C ALA A 126 2.75 -10.58 7.21
N THR A 127 4.07 -10.76 7.06
CA THR A 127 5.00 -9.67 6.75
C THR A 127 5.44 -9.76 5.30
N ILE A 128 5.62 -8.60 4.67
CA ILE A 128 6.11 -8.51 3.29
C ILE A 128 7.44 -7.75 3.26
N ARG A 129 8.29 -8.11 2.32
CA ARG A 129 9.45 -7.32 1.93
C ARG A 129 9.16 -6.68 0.58
N ALA A 130 9.11 -5.34 0.56
CA ALA A 130 8.95 -4.59 -0.68
C ALA A 130 10.05 -4.97 -1.70
N PRO A 131 9.72 -5.01 -3.00
CA PRO A 131 10.61 -5.56 -4.02
C PRO A 131 11.79 -4.64 -4.35
N GLY A 132 11.67 -3.32 -4.11
CA GLY A 132 12.69 -2.32 -4.40
C GLY A 132 13.36 -1.70 -3.16
N PRO A 133 14.59 -1.17 -3.28
CA PRO A 133 15.16 -0.29 -2.26
C PRO A 133 14.40 1.02 -2.18
N LEU A 134 14.58 1.76 -1.08
CA LEU A 134 14.09 3.13 -0.98
C LEU A 134 14.71 4.00 -2.08
N THR A 135 13.86 4.71 -2.81
CA THR A 135 14.26 5.80 -3.72
C THR A 135 13.64 7.10 -3.23
N ILE A 136 14.42 8.18 -3.34
CA ILE A 136 14.01 9.53 -2.93
C ILE A 136 13.98 10.39 -4.19
N GLY A 137 12.80 10.90 -4.50
CA GLY A 137 12.54 11.80 -5.62
C GLY A 137 12.72 13.27 -5.24
N PRO A 138 12.15 14.18 -6.04
CA PRO A 138 12.27 15.62 -5.79
C PRO A 138 11.47 16.06 -4.56
N ASN A 139 11.88 17.21 -4.01
CA ASN A 139 11.05 17.95 -3.06
C ASN A 139 9.87 18.61 -3.77
N ILE A 140 8.77 18.76 -3.04
CA ILE A 140 7.53 19.36 -3.50
C ILE A 140 7.34 20.70 -2.77
N PRO A 141 6.97 21.80 -3.47
CA PRO A 141 6.65 23.06 -2.83
C PRO A 141 5.53 22.89 -1.79
N LEU A 142 5.74 23.43 -0.58
CA LEU A 142 4.74 23.31 0.49
C LEU A 142 3.38 23.91 0.10
N GLN A 143 3.38 24.93 -0.76
CA GLN A 143 2.17 25.57 -1.28
C GLN A 143 1.35 24.62 -2.11
N LEU A 144 2.00 23.73 -2.89
CA LEU A 144 1.29 22.74 -3.69
C LEU A 144 0.62 21.71 -2.79
N ILE A 145 1.35 21.17 -1.80
CA ILE A 145 0.79 20.23 -0.82
C ILE A 145 -0.38 20.84 -0.04
N ALA A 146 -0.21 22.08 0.44
CA ALA A 146 -1.25 22.79 1.18
C ALA A 146 -2.52 22.97 0.34
N ARG A 147 -2.38 23.32 -0.94
CA ARG A 147 -3.49 23.44 -1.89
C ARG A 147 -4.12 22.08 -2.22
N CYS A 148 -3.34 21.01 -2.42
CA CYS A 148 -3.85 19.66 -2.64
C CYS A 148 -4.71 19.20 -1.44
N ALA A 149 -4.27 19.48 -0.22
CA ALA A 149 -4.94 19.05 1.01
C ALA A 149 -5.95 20.07 1.57
N SER A 150 -6.16 21.21 0.91
CA SER A 150 -7.02 22.31 1.37
C SER A 150 -6.71 22.80 2.80
N ILE A 151 -5.42 22.88 3.15
CA ILE A 151 -4.92 23.35 4.46
C ILE A 151 -4.05 24.60 4.30
N ALA A 152 -3.77 25.29 5.40
CA ALA A 152 -2.80 26.38 5.41
C ALA A 152 -1.36 25.83 5.32
N THR A 153 -0.48 26.54 4.63
CA THR A 153 0.96 26.20 4.55
C THR A 153 1.62 26.13 5.93
N SER A 154 1.15 26.94 6.88
CA SER A 154 1.62 26.94 8.27
C SER A 154 1.30 25.66 9.03
N GLN A 155 0.39 24.82 8.54
CA GLN A 155 0.03 23.54 9.14
C GLN A 155 0.98 22.39 8.73
N ILE A 156 1.86 22.64 7.75
CA ILE A 156 2.86 21.68 7.29
C ILE A 156 4.14 21.85 8.10
N LYS A 157 4.63 20.74 8.66
CA LYS A 157 5.84 20.69 9.47
C LYS A 157 7.05 20.37 8.61
N ILE A 158 7.96 21.32 8.46
CA ILE A 158 9.16 21.17 7.61
C ILE A 158 10.46 20.96 8.38
N THR A 159 10.41 20.95 9.73
CA THR A 159 11.60 20.78 10.57
C THR A 159 12.22 19.38 10.48
N THR A 160 11.43 18.40 10.05
CA THR A 160 11.87 17.00 9.87
C THR A 160 12.39 16.80 8.46
N HIS A 161 11.57 17.18 7.47
CA HIS A 161 11.94 17.23 6.07
C HIS A 161 10.99 18.19 5.33
N ALA A 162 11.41 18.69 4.17
CA ALA A 162 10.49 19.33 3.23
C ALA A 162 9.60 18.27 2.57
N PRO A 163 8.38 18.59 2.11
CA PRO A 163 7.57 17.63 1.37
C PRO A 163 8.33 17.02 0.20
N VAL A 164 8.14 15.73 -0.06
CA VAL A 164 9.07 14.94 -0.89
C VAL A 164 8.36 13.76 -1.53
N ILE A 165 8.87 13.31 -2.67
CA ILE A 165 8.48 12.03 -3.26
C ILE A 165 9.40 10.92 -2.75
N ALA A 166 8.85 9.79 -2.29
CA ALA A 166 9.63 8.61 -1.98
C ALA A 166 8.91 7.33 -2.42
N SER A 167 9.67 6.25 -2.68
CA SER A 167 9.14 4.99 -3.18
C SER A 167 9.94 3.79 -2.69
N VAL A 168 9.25 2.66 -2.48
CA VAL A 168 9.83 1.30 -2.35
C VAL A 168 9.27 0.33 -3.40
N GLY A 169 8.68 0.89 -4.47
CA GLY A 169 8.02 0.15 -5.56
C GLY A 169 6.89 0.95 -6.20
N LEU A 170 6.16 1.73 -5.39
CA LEU A 170 5.17 2.71 -5.82
C LEU A 170 5.50 4.06 -5.17
N ALA A 171 5.48 5.14 -5.94
CA ALA A 171 5.85 6.47 -5.48
C ALA A 171 4.69 7.20 -4.80
N PHE A 172 5.01 7.91 -3.71
CA PHE A 172 4.06 8.72 -2.95
C PHE A 172 4.66 10.09 -2.64
N ALA A 173 3.81 11.11 -2.64
CA ALA A 173 4.13 12.41 -2.07
C ALA A 173 3.91 12.36 -0.55
N PHE A 174 4.93 12.72 0.24
CA PHE A 174 4.87 12.73 1.70
C PHE A 174 4.95 14.15 2.25
N ALA A 175 4.15 14.44 3.27
CA ALA A 175 4.28 15.64 4.09
C ALA A 175 3.92 15.40 5.55
N GLU A 176 4.78 15.87 6.46
CA GLU A 176 4.48 15.93 7.89
C GLU A 176 3.59 17.14 8.19
N LEU A 177 2.56 16.95 9.00
CA LEU A 177 1.72 18.01 9.54
C LEU A 177 2.04 18.25 11.01
N ASN A 178 1.70 19.44 11.51
CA ASN A 178 2.02 19.83 12.88
C ASN A 178 1.30 18.97 13.93
N ASP A 179 0.03 18.63 13.69
CA ASP A 179 -0.86 18.02 14.66
C ASP A 179 -2.04 17.28 14.00
N LEU A 180 -2.80 16.57 14.83
CA LEU A 180 -3.97 15.81 14.40
C LEU A 180 -5.14 16.71 13.94
N GLU A 181 -5.18 17.97 14.36
CA GLU A 181 -6.22 18.91 13.92
C GLU A 181 -6.00 19.26 12.45
N ALA A 182 -4.77 19.58 12.06
CA ALA A 182 -4.38 19.78 10.67
C ALA A 182 -4.66 18.54 9.81
N LEU A 183 -4.31 17.35 10.30
CA LEU A 183 -4.57 16.10 9.58
C LEU A 183 -6.07 15.82 9.42
N GLY A 184 -6.86 16.07 10.46
CA GLY A 184 -8.32 15.90 10.43
C GLY A 184 -9.05 16.92 9.56
N ALA A 185 -8.50 18.14 9.44
CA ALA A 185 -9.05 19.21 8.61
C ALA A 185 -8.77 19.01 7.11
N ALA A 186 -7.74 18.25 6.75
CA ALA A 186 -7.33 18.06 5.36
C ALA A 186 -8.46 17.49 4.48
N ARG A 187 -8.67 18.09 3.30
CA ARG A 187 -9.65 17.68 2.27
C ARG A 187 -9.01 17.72 0.88
N PRO A 188 -9.04 16.63 0.11
CA PRO A 188 -8.40 16.60 -1.20
C PRO A 188 -9.07 17.57 -2.18
N ASN A 189 -8.27 18.39 -2.86
CA ASN A 189 -8.69 19.28 -3.93
C ASN A 189 -8.30 18.68 -5.28
N VAL A 190 -9.24 17.96 -5.91
CA VAL A 190 -9.01 17.19 -7.14
C VAL A 190 -8.38 18.03 -8.27
N SER A 191 -8.80 19.29 -8.44
CA SER A 191 -8.24 20.17 -9.47
C SER A 191 -6.74 20.44 -9.25
N VAL A 192 -6.32 20.58 -7.99
CA VAL A 192 -4.90 20.79 -7.66
C VAL A 192 -4.12 19.47 -7.74
N PHE A 193 -4.75 18.32 -7.47
CA PHE A 193 -4.13 17.02 -7.76
C PHE A 193 -3.80 16.86 -9.24
N HIS A 194 -4.67 17.30 -10.16
CA HIS A 194 -4.33 17.32 -11.59
C HIS A 194 -3.15 18.25 -11.90
N GLU A 195 -3.07 19.44 -11.29
CA GLU A 195 -1.91 20.34 -11.43
C GLU A 195 -0.61 19.65 -10.95
N ALA A 196 -0.67 18.97 -9.81
CA ALA A 196 0.47 18.26 -9.24
C ALA A 196 0.90 17.06 -10.10
N ASN A 197 -0.06 16.25 -10.56
CA ASN A 197 0.19 15.11 -11.44
C ASN A 197 0.84 15.56 -12.75
N ALA A 198 0.45 16.71 -13.32
CA ALA A 198 1.08 17.23 -14.54
C ALA A 198 2.58 17.55 -14.39
N VAL A 199 3.05 17.82 -13.16
CA VAL A 199 4.45 18.16 -12.87
C VAL A 199 5.24 16.94 -12.38
N TYR A 200 4.62 16.11 -11.55
CA TYR A 200 5.24 15.01 -10.84
C TYR A 200 4.78 13.63 -11.33
N HIS A 201 4.24 13.58 -12.55
CA HIS A 201 3.69 12.36 -13.14
C HIS A 201 4.66 11.19 -12.99
N ASP A 202 4.16 10.09 -12.44
CA ASP A 202 4.79 8.78 -12.48
C ASP A 202 3.86 7.85 -13.27
N GLN A 203 4.43 6.94 -14.07
CA GLN A 203 3.65 6.03 -14.92
C GLN A 203 2.80 5.04 -14.11
N ALA A 204 3.08 4.89 -12.81
CA ALA A 204 2.46 3.90 -11.95
C ALA A 204 1.34 4.43 -11.04
N ALA A 205 1.26 5.74 -10.75
CA ALA A 205 0.19 6.32 -9.94
C ALA A 205 0.03 7.83 -10.16
N GLU A 206 -1.20 8.32 -10.01
CA GLU A 206 -1.58 9.71 -10.28
C GLU A 206 -1.42 10.63 -9.05
N PHE A 207 -0.18 10.77 -8.57
CA PHE A 207 0.20 11.65 -7.44
C PHE A 207 -0.53 11.34 -6.10
N PRO A 208 -0.38 10.13 -5.55
CA PRO A 208 -0.97 9.81 -4.25
C PRO A 208 -0.26 10.57 -3.13
N LEU A 209 -1.03 11.28 -2.30
CA LEU A 209 -0.55 12.16 -1.24
C LEU A 209 -0.76 11.51 0.14
N PHE A 210 0.34 11.25 0.84
CA PHE A 210 0.37 10.68 2.18
C PHE A 210 0.74 11.75 3.21
N LEU A 211 -0.28 12.23 3.94
CA LEU A 211 -0.12 13.20 5.02
C LEU A 211 0.02 12.46 6.35
N TYR A 212 0.97 12.88 7.19
CA TYR A 212 1.19 12.20 8.46
C TYR A 212 1.54 13.14 9.61
N VAL A 213 1.32 12.68 10.83
CA VAL A 213 1.65 13.36 12.09
C VAL A 213 2.37 12.37 12.98
N ARG A 214 3.47 12.80 13.60
CA ARG A 214 4.18 12.03 14.63
C ARG A 214 3.72 12.47 16.01
N ASN A 215 3.46 11.50 16.88
CA ASN A 215 3.06 11.78 18.25
C ASN A 215 4.24 12.36 19.06
N ALA A 216 4.05 13.48 19.75
CA ALA A 216 5.11 14.13 20.54
C ALA A 216 5.68 13.24 21.66
N GLY A 217 4.87 12.35 22.25
CA GLY A 217 5.32 11.43 23.31
C GLY A 217 5.91 10.11 22.79
N ASP A 218 5.66 9.78 21.51
CA ASP A 218 6.16 8.58 20.85
C ASP A 218 6.24 8.84 19.34
N PRO A 219 7.33 9.45 18.84
CA PRO A 219 7.43 9.89 17.45
C PRO A 219 7.28 8.79 16.39
N TRP A 220 7.40 7.53 16.82
CA TRP A 220 7.25 6.35 15.96
C TRP A 220 5.80 5.84 15.90
N LYS A 221 4.90 6.38 16.74
CA LYS A 221 3.45 6.26 16.54
C LYS A 221 2.98 7.36 15.59
N ILE A 222 2.82 6.96 14.34
CA ILE A 222 2.42 7.84 13.25
C ILE A 222 0.91 7.72 13.01
N ARG A 223 0.23 8.85 12.85
CA ARG A 223 -1.13 8.92 12.32
C ARG A 223 -1.06 9.48 10.91
N ALA A 224 -1.74 8.85 9.97
CA ALA A 224 -1.67 9.25 8.57
C ALA A 224 -3.02 9.17 7.86
N ARG A 225 -3.10 9.84 6.71
CA ARG A 225 -4.20 9.80 5.74
C ARG A 225 -3.58 9.78 4.34
N MET A 226 -4.15 8.98 3.45
CA MET A 226 -3.69 8.87 2.06
C MET A 226 -4.80 9.29 1.11
N PHE A 227 -4.52 10.27 0.25
CA PHE A 227 -5.44 10.76 -0.77
C PHE A 227 -4.95 10.39 -2.16
N ALA A 228 -5.80 9.72 -2.94
CA ALA A 228 -5.53 9.34 -4.32
C ALA A 228 -6.77 9.61 -5.22
N PRO A 229 -7.34 10.82 -5.20
CA PRO A 229 -8.63 11.10 -5.83
C PRO A 229 -8.64 10.91 -7.36
N LEU A 230 -7.46 10.81 -7.98
CA LEU A 230 -7.30 10.55 -9.40
C LEU A 230 -7.38 9.06 -9.76
N ASP A 231 -7.24 8.17 -8.78
CA ASP A 231 -7.33 6.71 -8.93
C ASP A 231 -8.75 6.17 -8.63
N ASP A 232 -9.79 7.04 -8.66
CA ASP A 232 -11.15 6.77 -8.16
C ASP A 232 -11.22 6.40 -6.65
N VAL A 233 -10.13 6.66 -5.90
CA VAL A 233 -10.03 6.41 -4.46
C VAL A 233 -9.83 7.75 -3.74
N THR A 234 -10.93 8.36 -3.26
CA THR A 234 -10.83 9.68 -2.60
C THR A 234 -9.87 9.66 -1.40
N GLU A 235 -9.96 8.62 -0.58
CA GLU A 235 -9.07 8.37 0.56
C GLU A 235 -8.93 6.87 0.77
N ASP A 236 -7.68 6.39 0.84
CA ASP A 236 -7.36 4.98 1.10
C ASP A 236 -7.22 4.76 2.62
N PRO A 237 -7.93 3.79 3.22
CA PRO A 237 -7.99 3.64 4.68
C PRO A 237 -6.68 3.16 5.31
N ALA A 238 -5.89 2.34 4.60
CA ALA A 238 -4.56 1.93 5.08
C ALA A 238 -3.60 1.54 3.95
N THR A 239 -2.67 2.44 3.65
CA THR A 239 -1.73 2.31 2.51
C THR A 239 -0.40 1.71 2.94
N GLY A 240 -0.28 0.39 2.93
CA GLY A 240 0.92 -0.32 3.42
C GLY A 240 2.22 0.05 2.69
N SER A 241 2.18 0.26 1.37
CA SER A 241 3.35 0.66 0.56
C SER A 241 3.84 2.07 0.92
N ALA A 242 2.93 3.01 1.15
CA ALA A 242 3.27 4.35 1.62
C ALA A 242 3.85 4.33 3.04
N SER A 243 3.27 3.55 3.96
CA SER A 243 3.80 3.36 5.31
C SER A 243 5.22 2.77 5.31
N ALA A 244 5.48 1.79 4.44
CA ALA A 244 6.82 1.21 4.28
C ALA A 244 7.84 2.23 3.73
N ALA A 245 7.46 3.00 2.70
CA ALA A 245 8.31 4.04 2.14
C ALA A 245 8.60 5.16 3.15
N LEU A 246 7.58 5.63 3.89
CA LEU A 246 7.73 6.63 4.95
C LEU A 246 8.67 6.13 6.06
N GLY A 247 8.45 4.91 6.55
CA GLY A 247 9.29 4.31 7.58
C GLY A 247 10.75 4.20 7.14
N ALA A 248 11.00 3.72 5.92
CA ALA A 248 12.34 3.66 5.35
C ALA A 248 12.97 5.05 5.20
N TYR A 249 12.20 6.03 4.74
CA TYR A 249 12.65 7.41 4.56
C TYR A 249 13.04 8.08 5.88
N LEU A 250 12.18 8.01 6.89
CA LEU A 250 12.44 8.62 8.21
C LEU A 250 13.63 7.99 8.93
N VAL A 251 13.82 6.67 8.81
CA VAL A 251 14.97 5.96 9.40
C VAL A 251 16.27 6.25 8.64
N GLY A 252 16.17 6.49 7.33
CA GLY A 252 17.30 6.83 6.47
C GLY A 252 17.81 8.26 6.70
N MET A 253 17.03 9.13 7.35
CA MET A 253 17.48 10.48 7.69
C MET A 253 18.58 10.47 8.74
N PRO A 254 19.53 11.41 8.68
CA PRO A 254 20.46 11.65 9.79
C PRO A 254 19.67 12.05 11.04
N SER A 255 19.49 11.12 11.99
CA SER A 255 18.70 11.38 13.20
C SER A 255 19.53 12.03 14.32
N SER A 256 18.92 12.91 15.12
CA SER A 256 19.30 13.07 16.53
C SER A 256 18.71 11.97 17.44
N GLU A 257 17.70 11.22 16.98
CA GLU A 257 17.02 10.17 17.75
C GLU A 257 16.77 8.92 16.89
N LYS A 258 17.43 7.80 17.24
CA LYS A 258 17.33 6.54 16.48
C LYS A 258 16.02 5.82 16.79
N MET A 259 15.35 5.32 15.76
CA MET A 259 14.24 4.37 15.90
C MET A 259 14.73 3.07 16.54
N ASP A 260 13.98 2.56 17.53
CA ASP A 260 14.16 1.18 17.96
C ASP A 260 13.69 0.26 16.82
N ARG A 261 14.65 -0.49 16.25
CA ARG A 261 14.40 -1.44 15.16
C ARG A 261 13.42 -2.56 15.54
N ALA A 262 13.09 -2.72 16.82
CA ALA A 262 12.05 -3.65 17.27
C ALA A 262 10.64 -3.28 16.77
N LEU A 263 10.35 -2.00 16.51
CA LEU A 263 9.02 -1.55 16.07
C LEU A 263 8.69 -1.90 14.61
N LEU A 264 9.69 -2.20 13.78
CA LEU A 264 9.47 -2.68 12.40
C LEU A 264 8.95 -4.13 12.34
N LYS A 265 8.96 -4.86 13.45
CA LYS A 265 8.48 -6.24 13.53
C LYS A 265 6.98 -6.35 13.86
N ALA A 266 6.29 -5.23 14.03
CA ALA A 266 4.92 -5.17 14.54
C ALA A 266 3.85 -4.83 13.48
N TRP A 267 4.18 -4.96 12.19
CA TRP A 267 3.23 -4.81 11.08
C TRP A 267 3.02 -6.15 10.39
#